data_AF-F8CFB2-F1
#
_entry.id   AF-F8CFB2-F1
#
_cell.length_a   1.000
_cell.length_b   1.000
_cell.length_c   1.000
_cell.angle_alpha   90.00
_cell.angle_beta   90.00
_cell.angle_gamma   90.00
#
_symmetry.space_group_name_H-M   'P 1'
#
loop_
_entity.id
_entity.type
_entity.pdbx_description
1 polymer ?
#
loop_
_entity_poly.entity_id
_entity_poly.type
_entity_poly.pdbx_seq_one_letter_code
_entity_poly.pdbx_strand_id
1 'polypeptide(L)'
;MDDTEFESPAHEAVQADLRALFRGAIRMTLEALLEEEVGELVGAGRWQRMVGRADVRNGSYLRTLVTTAGAVDVAVPRTRHSGSAGDVLGRYKRRSGELDEAITSAYVQNVSTRRMGKVTRALMGEAVSRSGGEPGDEDAGGEGGGAAYPAPHPGLSLPLPGCHLP
;
A
#
# COMPACT_ATOMS: atom_id res chain seq x y z
N MET A 1 28.57 28.07 -35.55
CA MET A 1 28.70 27.51 -34.20
C MET A 1 27.35 27.73 -33.59
N ASP A 2 26.50 26.71 -33.65
CA ASP A 2 25.14 26.81 -33.14
C ASP A 2 25.23 26.78 -31.62
N ASP A 3 24.95 27.92 -31.02
CA ASP A 3 24.78 28.09 -29.58
C ASP A 3 23.62 27.21 -29.17
N THR A 4 23.95 26.04 -28.63
CA THR A 4 22.97 25.13 -28.08
C THR A 4 22.48 25.76 -26.78
N GLU A 5 21.40 26.53 -26.86
CA GLU A 5 20.64 27.00 -25.71
C GLU A 5 20.26 25.77 -24.87
N PHE A 6 20.99 25.57 -23.77
CA PHE A 6 20.59 24.62 -22.75
C PHE A 6 19.41 25.26 -22.01
N GLU A 7 18.22 25.11 -22.57
CA GLU A 7 16.98 25.57 -21.97
C GLU A 7 16.77 24.75 -20.69
N SER A 8 17.13 25.34 -19.55
CA SER A 8 17.05 24.66 -18.26
C SER A 8 15.59 24.31 -17.99
N PRO A 9 15.27 23.02 -17.78
CA PRO A 9 13.90 22.61 -17.55
C PRO A 9 13.34 23.39 -16.36
N ALA A 10 12.09 23.83 -16.47
CA ALA A 10 11.41 24.49 -15.37
C ALA A 10 11.52 23.60 -14.11
N HIS A 11 11.88 24.19 -12.97
CA HIS A 11 12.13 23.46 -11.72
C HIS A 11 10.99 22.49 -11.34
N GLU A 12 9.76 22.84 -11.69
CA GLU A 12 8.56 22.03 -11.50
C GLU A 12 8.57 20.73 -12.32
N ALA A 13 9.03 20.75 -13.57
CA ALA A 13 9.13 19.56 -14.42
C ALA A 13 10.12 18.55 -13.83
N VAL A 14 11.28 19.02 -13.37
CA VAL A 14 12.28 18.18 -12.71
C VAL A 14 11.72 17.54 -11.44
N GLN A 15 10.96 18.30 -10.63
CA GLN A 15 10.34 17.74 -9.43
C GLN A 15 9.27 16.68 -9.74
N ALA A 16 8.45 16.90 -10.77
CA ALA A 16 7.43 15.95 -11.19
C ALA A 16 8.07 14.62 -11.63
N ASP A 17 9.13 14.69 -12.45
CA ASP A 17 9.88 13.51 -12.92
C ASP A 17 10.49 12.73 -11.75
N LEU A 18 11.13 13.44 -10.81
CA LEU A 18 11.70 12.80 -9.62
C LEU A 18 10.63 12.10 -8.78
N ARG A 19 9.46 12.72 -8.57
CA ARG A 19 8.34 12.10 -7.84
C ARG A 19 7.83 10.85 -8.54
N ALA A 20 7.75 10.87 -9.88
CA ALA A 20 7.37 9.69 -10.66
C ALA A 20 8.39 8.55 -10.51
N LEU A 21 9.69 8.87 -10.56
CA LEU A 21 10.76 7.91 -10.35
C LEU A 21 10.72 7.30 -8.95
N PHE A 22 10.55 8.11 -7.90
CA PHE A 22 10.43 7.61 -6.54
C PHE A 22 9.22 6.71 -6.36
N ARG A 23 8.05 7.08 -6.88
CA ARG A 23 6.86 6.20 -6.84
C ARG A 23 7.12 4.86 -7.54
N GLY A 24 7.80 4.88 -8.68
CA GLY A 24 8.21 3.67 -9.39
C GLY A 24 9.16 2.79 -8.58
N ALA A 25 10.17 3.38 -7.96
CA ALA A 25 11.15 2.67 -7.12
C ALA A 25 10.50 2.06 -5.87
N ILE A 26 9.61 2.81 -5.21
CA ILE A 26 8.83 2.33 -4.07
C ILE A 26 7.97 1.14 -4.48
N ARG A 27 7.21 1.26 -5.58
CA ARG A 27 6.38 0.16 -6.10
C ARG A 27 7.22 -1.10 -6.33
N MET A 28 8.29 -0.98 -7.10
CA MET A 28 9.16 -2.11 -7.44
C MET A 28 9.74 -2.79 -6.20
N THR A 29 10.19 -2.00 -5.23
CA THR A 29 10.77 -2.54 -3.98
C THR A 29 9.72 -3.26 -3.15
N LEU A 30 8.52 -2.69 -3.03
CA LEU A 30 7.43 -3.33 -2.29
C LEU A 30 6.97 -4.63 -2.96
N GLU A 31 6.83 -4.64 -4.29
CA GLU A 31 6.44 -5.84 -5.04
C GLU A 31 7.50 -6.94 -4.92
N ALA A 32 8.79 -6.60 -4.92
CA ALA A 32 9.87 -7.55 -4.72
C ALA A 32 9.81 -8.21 -3.33
N LEU A 33 9.65 -7.40 -2.27
CA LEU A 33 9.52 -7.90 -0.90
C LEU A 33 8.27 -8.78 -0.71
N LEU A 34 7.15 -8.41 -1.33
CA LEU A 34 5.93 -9.20 -1.26
C LEU A 34 6.05 -10.54 -2.00
N GLU A 35 6.78 -10.60 -3.11
CA GLU A 35 7.03 -11.86 -3.82
C GLU A 35 7.94 -12.80 -3.01
N GLU A 36 8.91 -12.24 -2.29
CA GLU A 36 9.74 -12.99 -1.33
C GLU A 36 8.88 -13.56 -0.19
N GLU A 37 8.04 -12.73 0.43
CA GLU A 37 7.10 -13.15 1.49
C GLU A 37 6.17 -14.28 1.02
N VAL A 38 5.59 -14.18 -0.18
CA VAL A 38 4.77 -15.28 -0.74
C VAL A 38 5.60 -16.51 -1.08
N GLY A 39 6.87 -16.33 -1.47
CA GLY A 39 7.81 -17.43 -1.65
C GLY A 39 7.98 -18.24 -0.38
N GLU A 40 8.15 -17.57 0.76
CA GLU A 40 8.24 -18.20 2.07
C GLU A 40 6.93 -18.89 2.48
N LEU A 41 5.78 -18.23 2.28
CA LEU A 41 4.46 -18.80 2.57
C LEU A 41 4.16 -20.08 1.77
N VAL A 42 4.56 -20.11 0.49
CA VAL A 42 4.37 -21.27 -0.38
C VAL A 42 5.42 -22.36 -0.13
N GLY A 43 6.61 -21.96 0.33
CA GLY A 43 7.78 -22.83 0.48
C GLY A 43 8.39 -23.27 -0.84
N ALA A 44 8.09 -22.60 -1.95
CA ALA A 44 8.61 -22.93 -3.28
C ALA A 44 8.73 -21.69 -4.16
N GLY A 45 9.73 -21.68 -5.03
CA GLY A 45 9.93 -20.63 -6.04
C GLY A 45 8.82 -20.59 -7.08
N ARG A 46 8.76 -19.50 -7.85
CA ARG A 46 7.76 -19.31 -8.89
C ARG A 46 7.89 -20.43 -9.95
N TRP A 47 6.79 -21.13 -10.22
CA TRP A 47 6.71 -22.28 -11.13
C TRP A 47 7.58 -23.49 -10.78
N GLN A 48 8.20 -23.50 -9.60
CA GLN A 48 9.01 -24.62 -9.16
C GLN A 48 8.12 -25.83 -8.83
N ARG A 49 8.47 -27.00 -9.39
CA ARG A 49 7.84 -28.26 -9.02
C ARG A 49 8.51 -28.80 -7.77
N MET A 50 7.74 -28.91 -6.68
CA MET A 50 8.20 -29.45 -5.41
C MET A 50 7.11 -30.36 -4.83
N VAL A 51 7.53 -31.50 -4.28
CA VAL A 51 6.62 -32.51 -3.69
C VAL A 51 6.10 -32.08 -2.30
N GLY A 52 6.65 -31.02 -1.69
CA GLY A 52 6.32 -30.57 -0.33
C GLY A 52 5.91 -29.09 -0.20
N ARG A 53 5.34 -28.48 -1.24
CA ARG A 53 4.86 -27.08 -1.14
C ARG A 53 3.72 -26.98 -0.12
N ALA A 54 3.72 -25.90 0.66
CA ALA A 54 2.69 -25.65 1.67
C ALA A 54 1.39 -25.12 1.04
N ASP A 55 1.49 -24.33 -0.03
CA ASP A 55 0.34 -23.78 -0.74
C ASP A 55 0.65 -23.54 -2.24
N VAL A 56 -0.23 -22.84 -2.94
CA VAL A 56 -0.14 -22.49 -4.36
C VAL A 56 -0.45 -21.02 -4.56
N ARG A 57 0.34 -20.34 -5.39
CA ARG A 57 0.08 -18.97 -5.84
C ARG A 57 -1.23 -18.90 -6.63
N ASN A 58 -2.05 -17.88 -6.36
CA ASN A 58 -3.39 -17.69 -6.93
C ASN A 58 -3.56 -16.25 -7.45
N GLY A 59 -2.62 -15.82 -8.28
CA GLY A 59 -2.60 -14.48 -8.87
C GLY A 59 -2.19 -13.38 -7.89
N SER A 60 -2.58 -12.16 -8.21
CA SER A 60 -2.39 -10.96 -7.40
C SER A 60 -3.65 -10.10 -7.46
N TYR A 61 -3.77 -9.14 -6.54
CA TYR A 61 -4.78 -8.09 -6.59
C TYR A 61 -4.09 -6.73 -6.43
N LEU A 62 -4.69 -5.69 -7.02
CA LEU A 62 -4.17 -4.33 -6.91
C LEU A 62 -4.56 -3.70 -5.58
N ARG A 63 -3.64 -2.99 -4.94
CA ARG A 63 -3.91 -2.20 -3.74
C ARG A 63 -3.21 -0.85 -3.84
N THR A 64 -3.97 0.22 -3.68
CA THR A 64 -3.44 1.59 -3.61
C THR A 64 -2.99 1.90 -2.19
N LEU A 65 -1.75 2.35 -2.04
CA LEU A 65 -1.17 2.86 -0.80
C LEU A 65 -0.88 4.34 -0.94
N VAL A 66 -1.40 5.14 -0.02
CA VAL A 66 -1.07 6.56 0.05
C VAL A 66 0.24 6.72 0.81
N THR A 67 1.26 7.24 0.14
CA THR A 67 2.58 7.51 0.71
C THR A 67 2.89 9.00 0.67
N THR A 68 3.99 9.42 1.30
CA THR A 68 4.50 10.79 1.23
C THR A 68 4.93 11.18 -0.20
N ALA A 69 5.27 10.19 -1.04
CA ALA A 69 5.55 10.38 -2.47
C ALA A 69 4.28 10.43 -3.35
N GLY A 70 3.10 10.20 -2.77
CA GLY A 70 1.81 10.10 -3.46
C GLY A 70 1.18 8.72 -3.39
N ALA A 71 0.07 8.53 -4.11
CA ALA A 71 -0.56 7.22 -4.27
C ALA A 71 0.32 6.27 -5.10
N VAL A 72 0.48 5.05 -4.62
CA VAL A 72 1.24 3.98 -5.26
C VAL A 72 0.36 2.73 -5.33
N ASP A 73 0.09 2.26 -6.53
CA ASP A 73 -0.58 0.98 -6.76
C ASP A 73 0.43 -0.16 -6.72
N VAL A 74 0.15 -1.14 -5.86
CA VAL A 74 1.02 -2.30 -5.63
C VAL A 74 0.24 -3.57 -5.97
N ALA A 75 0.82 -4.44 -6.79
CA ALA A 75 0.28 -5.77 -7.03
C ALA A 75 0.61 -6.70 -5.85
N VAL A 76 -0.38 -7.01 -5.03
CA VAL A 76 -0.20 -7.87 -3.86
C VAL A 76 -0.42 -9.33 -4.26
N PRO A 77 0.61 -10.19 -4.22
CA PRO A 77 0.47 -11.59 -4.53
C PRO A 77 -0.37 -12.31 -3.46
N ARG A 78 -1.16 -13.29 -3.92
CA ARG A 78 -2.00 -14.09 -3.04
C ARG A 78 -1.82 -15.57 -3.31
N THR A 79 -2.10 -16.35 -2.29
CA THR A 79 -2.09 -17.81 -2.29
C THR A 79 -3.52 -18.34 -2.30
N ARG A 80 -3.70 -19.65 -2.42
CA ARG A 80 -5.02 -20.27 -2.52
C ARG A 80 -5.66 -20.50 -1.15
N HIS A 81 -4.87 -20.83 -0.13
CA HIS A 81 -5.36 -21.24 1.19
C HIS A 81 -4.84 -20.34 2.31
N SER A 82 -3.62 -19.84 2.21
CA SER A 82 -2.93 -19.06 3.26
C SER A 82 -3.21 -17.55 3.20
N GLY A 83 -3.97 -17.08 2.21
CA GLY A 83 -4.26 -15.65 2.01
C GLY A 83 -3.18 -14.91 1.23
N SER A 84 -2.82 -13.69 1.64
CA SER A 84 -1.90 -12.80 0.91
C SER A 84 -0.71 -12.38 1.78
N ALA A 85 0.40 -12.01 1.13
CA ALA A 85 1.49 -11.32 1.82
C ALA A 85 0.96 -10.04 2.49
N GLY A 86 1.27 -9.90 3.77
CA GLY A 86 0.69 -8.89 4.65
C GLY A 86 1.66 -8.38 5.71
N ASP A 87 2.83 -8.98 5.88
CA ASP A 87 3.80 -8.56 6.89
C ASP A 87 4.57 -7.33 6.42
N VAL A 88 4.97 -7.27 5.14
CA VAL A 88 5.68 -6.11 4.57
C VAL A 88 4.81 -4.84 4.56
N LEU A 89 3.54 -4.96 4.19
CA LEU A 89 2.63 -3.81 4.04
C LEU A 89 1.70 -3.56 5.23
N GLY A 90 1.62 -4.50 6.17
CA GLY A 90 0.54 -4.58 7.15
C GLY A 90 -0.81 -4.93 6.51
N ARG A 91 -1.59 -5.78 7.19
CA ARG A 91 -2.96 -6.09 6.76
C ARG A 91 -3.84 -4.84 6.81
N TYR A 92 -4.52 -4.55 5.71
CA TYR A 92 -5.50 -3.45 5.54
C TYR A 92 -5.00 -2.00 5.71
N LYS A 93 -3.69 -1.76 5.91
CA LYS A 93 -3.10 -0.42 5.95
C LYS A 93 -3.28 0.34 4.63
N ARG A 94 -3.90 1.51 4.64
CA ARG A 94 -4.11 2.32 3.42
C ARG A 94 -3.07 3.43 3.23
N ARG A 95 -2.31 3.73 4.28
CA ARG A 95 -1.40 4.88 4.34
C ARG A 95 -0.05 4.47 4.94
N SER A 96 1.00 5.19 4.56
CA SER A 96 2.30 5.05 5.23
C SER A 96 2.22 5.48 6.69
N GLY A 97 3.07 4.89 7.53
CA GLY A 97 3.15 5.24 8.96
C GLY A 97 3.47 6.72 9.18
N GLU A 98 4.32 7.30 8.34
CA GLU A 98 4.67 8.74 8.34
C GLU A 98 3.43 9.64 8.23
N LEU A 99 2.46 9.25 7.38
CA LEU A 99 1.22 10.01 7.21
C LEU A 99 0.28 9.86 8.40
N ASP A 100 0.17 8.66 8.96
CA ASP A 100 -0.62 8.41 10.17
C ASP A 100 -0.03 9.18 11.37
N GLU A 101 1.30 9.27 11.46
CA GLU A 101 1.99 10.05 12.48
C GLU A 101 1.79 11.55 12.29
N ALA A 102 1.92 12.07 11.07
CA ALA A 102 1.65 13.47 10.76
C ALA A 102 0.21 13.88 11.13
N ILE A 103 -0.76 13.00 10.84
CA ILE A 103 -2.16 13.19 11.25
C ILE A 103 -2.26 13.25 12.78
N THR A 104 -1.65 12.29 13.47
CA THR A 104 -1.70 12.21 14.94
C THR A 104 -1.07 13.44 15.59
N SER A 105 0.09 13.88 15.08
CA SER A 105 0.78 15.09 15.57
C SER A 105 -0.07 16.34 15.39
N ALA A 106 -0.76 16.49 14.25
CA ALA A 106 -1.68 17.62 14.03
C ALA A 106 -2.83 17.65 15.06
N TYR A 107 -3.38 16.49 15.42
CA TYR A 107 -4.39 16.40 16.48
C TYR A 107 -3.83 16.84 17.85
N VAL A 108 -2.64 16.37 18.22
CA VAL A 108 -1.97 16.75 19.48
C VAL A 108 -1.69 18.25 19.53
N GLN A 109 -1.38 18.87 18.39
CA GLN A 109 -1.17 20.31 18.25
C GLN A 109 -2.48 21.12 18.23
N ASN A 110 -3.63 20.52 18.54
CA ASN A 110 -4.94 21.15 18.55
C ASN A 110 -5.35 21.77 17.20
N VAL A 111 -4.93 21.17 16.08
CA VAL A 111 -5.47 21.53 14.77
C VAL A 111 -6.95 21.15 14.74
N SER A 112 -7.82 22.15 14.54
CA SER A 112 -9.27 21.91 14.54
C SER A 112 -9.66 20.97 13.39
N THR A 113 -10.69 20.13 13.59
CA THR A 113 -11.19 19.19 12.57
C THR A 113 -11.58 19.87 11.25
N ARG A 114 -12.01 21.14 11.31
CA ARG A 114 -12.28 21.98 10.13
C ARG A 114 -11.01 22.36 9.36
N ARG A 115 -9.90 22.60 10.05
CA ARG A 115 -8.59 22.84 9.44
C ARG A 115 -7.89 21.55 9.04
N MET A 116 -8.23 20.43 9.67
CA MET A 116 -7.62 19.13 9.41
C MET A 116 -7.78 18.68 7.95
N GLY A 117 -8.93 18.97 7.33
CA GLY A 117 -9.14 18.69 5.91
C GLY A 117 -8.16 19.41 4.97
N LYS A 118 -7.66 20.59 5.35
CA LYS A 118 -6.63 21.31 4.57
C LYS A 118 -5.25 20.66 4.74
N VAL A 119 -4.95 20.19 5.95
CA VAL A 119 -3.69 19.49 6.25
C VAL A 119 -3.64 18.16 5.51
N THR A 120 -4.69 17.34 5.60
CA THR A 120 -4.72 16.05 4.92
C THR A 120 -4.70 16.19 3.40
N ARG A 121 -5.41 17.18 2.83
CA ARG A 121 -5.31 17.47 1.39
C ARG A 121 -3.91 17.88 0.96
N ALA A 122 -3.23 18.71 1.74
CA ALA A 122 -1.86 19.14 1.43
C ALA A 122 -0.86 17.96 1.48
N LEU A 123 -1.09 16.98 2.37
CA LEU A 123 -0.22 15.81 2.52
C LEU A 123 -0.54 14.68 1.55
N MET A 124 -1.81 14.46 1.22
CA MET A 124 -2.29 13.27 0.51
C MET A 124 -2.84 13.54 -0.88
N GLY A 125 -3.00 14.80 -1.29
CA GLY A 125 -3.67 15.17 -2.54
C GLY A 125 -5.21 15.19 -2.44
N GLU A 126 -5.80 14.40 -1.52
CA GLU A 126 -7.26 14.35 -1.31
C GLU A 126 -7.69 14.62 0.14
N ALA A 127 -8.93 15.07 0.32
CA ALA A 127 -9.50 15.34 1.65
C ALA A 127 -10.03 14.05 2.31
N VAL A 128 -9.44 13.67 3.45
CA VAL A 128 -9.95 12.57 4.27
C VAL A 128 -11.33 12.91 4.84
N SER A 129 -12.36 12.16 4.44
CA SER A 129 -13.72 12.28 4.99
C SER A 129 -13.82 11.67 6.41
N ARG A 130 -14.81 12.11 7.19
CA ARG A 130 -15.04 11.73 8.61
C ARG A 130 -15.09 10.21 8.87
N SER A 131 -15.30 9.40 7.85
CA SER A 131 -15.45 7.93 7.95
C SER A 131 -14.35 7.14 7.23
N GLY A 132 -13.27 7.77 6.77
CA GLY A 132 -12.18 7.07 6.07
C GLY A 132 -12.57 6.67 4.64
N GLY A 133 -12.66 7.66 3.76
CA GLY A 133 -12.98 7.49 2.34
C GLY A 133 -11.92 6.72 1.55
N GLU A 134 -12.40 6.03 0.52
CA GLU A 134 -11.66 5.24 -0.45
C GLU A 134 -10.76 6.12 -1.34
N PRO A 135 -9.60 5.63 -1.80
CA PRO A 135 -8.84 6.33 -2.82
C PRO A 135 -9.56 6.13 -4.16
N GLY A 136 -10.07 7.23 -4.74
CA GLY A 136 -10.64 7.24 -6.07
C GLY A 136 -9.72 8.02 -7.01
N ASP A 137 -9.01 7.30 -7.88
CA ASP A 137 -8.62 7.84 -9.18
C ASP A 137 -9.30 6.94 -10.24
N GLU A 138 -10.23 7.54 -10.99
CA GLU A 138 -10.85 6.96 -12.17
C GLU A 138 -9.78 6.74 -13.24
N ASP A 139 -9.33 5.49 -13.43
CA ASP A 139 -8.93 4.91 -14.73
C ASP A 139 -8.31 3.50 -14.51
N ALA A 140 -9.16 2.51 -14.20
CA ALA A 140 -8.80 1.10 -14.32
C ALA A 140 -10.04 0.27 -14.68
N GLY A 141 -10.31 0.14 -15.98
CA GLY A 141 -11.20 -0.88 -16.51
C GLY A 141 -10.63 -2.27 -16.20
N GLY A 142 -11.16 -2.94 -15.19
CA GLY A 142 -10.80 -4.30 -14.83
C GLY A 142 -11.92 -4.98 -14.08
N GLU A 143 -12.64 -5.88 -14.76
CA GLU A 143 -13.69 -6.72 -14.19
C GLU A 143 -13.11 -7.60 -13.07
N GLY A 144 -13.32 -7.20 -11.82
CA GLY A 144 -12.89 -7.94 -10.63
C GLY A 144 -14.10 -8.51 -9.89
N GLY A 145 -14.46 -9.76 -10.19
CA GLY A 145 -15.52 -10.49 -9.49
C GLY A 145 -15.29 -10.52 -7.97
N GLY A 146 -16.32 -10.16 -7.21
CA GLY A 146 -16.28 -10.08 -5.75
C GLY A 146 -15.86 -11.41 -5.12
N ALA A 147 -14.73 -11.38 -4.41
CA ALA A 147 -14.30 -12.50 -3.58
C ALA A 147 -15.03 -12.46 -2.24
N ALA A 148 -15.89 -13.44 -2.00
CA ALA A 148 -16.38 -13.76 -0.67
C ALA A 148 -15.18 -14.02 0.26
N TYR A 149 -15.15 -13.34 1.41
CA TYR A 149 -14.17 -13.60 2.46
C TYR A 149 -14.26 -15.06 2.91
N PRO A 150 -13.17 -15.84 2.93
CA PRO A 150 -13.20 -17.12 3.61
C PRO A 150 -13.31 -16.88 5.12
N ALA A 151 -14.24 -17.58 5.76
CA ALA A 151 -14.42 -17.54 7.21
C ALA A 151 -13.11 -17.93 7.93
N PRO A 152 -12.82 -17.32 9.10
CA PRO A 152 -11.68 -17.72 9.92
C PRO A 152 -11.82 -19.20 10.30
N HIS A 153 -10.72 -19.93 10.18
CA HIS A 153 -10.64 -21.37 10.45
C HIS A 153 -10.92 -21.63 11.94
N PRO A 154 -11.77 -22.61 12.29
CA PRO A 154 -11.98 -22.98 13.69
C PRO A 154 -10.73 -23.70 14.20
N GLY A 155 -9.85 -23.00 14.93
CA GLY A 155 -8.73 -23.66 15.59
C GLY A 155 -7.57 -22.79 16.07
N LEU A 156 -7.46 -21.52 15.65
CA LEU A 156 -6.41 -20.63 16.16
C LEU A 156 -7.01 -19.59 17.10
N SER A 157 -7.07 -19.93 18.39
CA SER A 157 -7.25 -18.94 19.46
C SER A 157 -5.97 -18.11 19.58
N LEU A 158 -5.84 -17.05 18.79
CA LEU A 158 -4.85 -16.03 19.07
C LEU A 158 -5.33 -15.26 20.30
N PRO A 159 -4.53 -15.16 21.38
CA PRO A 159 -4.91 -14.36 22.54
C PRO A 159 -5.02 -12.90 22.11
N LEU A 160 -6.17 -12.30 22.39
CA LEU A 160 -6.35 -10.86 22.25
C LEU A 160 -5.39 -10.15 23.22
N PRO A 161 -4.51 -9.25 22.77
CA PRO A 161 -3.68 -8.48 23.67
C PRO A 161 -4.55 -7.42 24.36
N GLY A 162 -4.69 -7.51 25.68
CA GLY A 162 -5.12 -6.35 26.48
C GLY A 162 -6.35 -6.48 27.37
N CYS A 163 -6.66 -7.64 27.95
CA CYS A 163 -7.58 -7.69 29.10
C CYS A 163 -6.85 -8.21 30.35
N HIS A 164 -6.25 -7.27 31.10
CA HIS A 164 -6.11 -7.42 32.54
C HIS A 164 -7.49 -7.35 33.19
N LEU A 165 -7.75 -8.20 34.19
CA LEU A 165 -8.53 -7.93 35.42
C LEU A 165 -8.97 -9.27 36.05
N PRO A 166 -9.27 -9.32 37.36
CA PRO A 166 -8.69 -8.63 38.51
C PRO A 166 -7.81 -9.55 39.38
#